data_AF-A0A4Y7SMJ0-F1
#
_entry.id   AF-A0A4Y7SMJ0-F1
#
_cell.length_a   1.000
_cell.length_b   1.000
_cell.length_c   1.000
_cell.angle_alpha   90.00
_cell.angle_beta   90.00
_cell.angle_gamma   90.00
#
_symmetry.space_group_name_H-M   'P 1'
#
loop_
_entity.id
_entity.type
_entity.pdbx_description
1 polymer ?
#
loop_
_entity_poly.entity_id
_entity_poly.type
_entity_poly.pdbx_seq_one_letter_code
_entity_poly.pdbx_strand_id
1 'polypeptide(L)'
;MPKGTHGEPNAPPSEWLYSNAAPPDPELSQMQQVLEAQLKRLSVLNSLIRILPIPKLLDEHTELEESIASYKTVLHPNRRIPAEILHHIFLSCMPEDHFPFLKSTDPPLVFTQVCRSWRAVALNMGELW
;
A
#
# COMPACT_ATOMS: atom_id res chain seq x y z
N MET A 1 -26.15 -13.39 11.81
CA MET A 1 -24.87 -13.80 12.44
C MET A 1 -23.99 -14.46 11.39
N PRO A 2 -22.75 -13.99 11.23
CA PRO A 2 -21.58 -14.88 11.27
C PRO A 2 -20.52 -14.29 12.22
N LYS A 3 -20.08 -15.06 13.22
CA LYS A 3 -18.85 -15.88 13.28
C LYS A 3 -17.57 -15.04 13.28
N GLY A 4 -16.91 -15.09 14.44
CA GLY A 4 -15.78 -14.27 14.80
C GLY A 4 -14.53 -14.57 13.99
N THR A 5 -13.74 -13.52 13.83
CA THR A 5 -12.33 -13.58 13.53
C THR A 5 -11.62 -13.11 14.81
N HIS A 6 -11.06 -14.05 15.56
CA HIS A 6 -9.96 -13.74 16.45
C HIS A 6 -8.78 -13.35 15.55
N GLY A 7 -8.73 -12.08 15.15
CA GLY A 7 -7.64 -11.51 14.37
C GLY A 7 -6.43 -11.28 15.28
N GLU A 8 -5.28 -11.78 14.87
CA GLU A 8 -4.00 -11.56 15.52
C GLU A 8 -3.80 -10.06 15.83
N PRO A 9 -3.33 -9.68 17.02
CA PRO A 9 -3.29 -8.28 17.45
C PRO A 9 -2.31 -7.39 16.68
N ASN A 10 -1.53 -7.95 15.75
CA ASN A 10 -0.39 -7.31 15.11
C ASN A 10 -0.42 -7.36 13.57
N ALA A 11 -1.57 -7.55 12.91
CA ALA A 11 -1.62 -7.48 11.44
C ALA A 11 -2.95 -6.88 10.95
N PRO A 12 -2.97 -6.19 9.79
CA PRO A 12 -4.22 -5.77 9.17
C PRO A 12 -5.04 -7.00 8.74
N PRO A 13 -6.37 -6.88 8.58
CA PRO A 13 -7.21 -7.97 8.09
C PRO A 13 -6.67 -8.53 6.76
N SER A 14 -6.58 -9.86 6.66
CA SER A 14 -5.95 -10.55 5.53
C SER A 14 -6.60 -10.26 4.19
N GLU A 15 -7.90 -9.97 4.18
CA GLU A 15 -8.65 -9.54 2.99
C GLU A 15 -7.98 -8.36 2.26
N TRP A 16 -7.43 -7.41 3.02
CA TRP A 16 -6.80 -6.22 2.45
C TRP A 16 -5.36 -6.46 2.00
N LEU A 17 -4.72 -7.56 2.40
CA LEU A 17 -3.35 -7.86 1.99
C LEU A 17 -3.27 -8.37 0.55
N TYR A 18 -4.31 -9.06 0.09
CA TYR A 18 -4.35 -9.68 -1.23
C TYR A 18 -5.19 -8.91 -2.26
N SER A 19 -5.72 -7.75 -1.89
CA SER A 19 -6.57 -6.92 -2.74
C SER A 19 -5.98 -5.52 -2.96
N ASN A 20 -6.17 -4.98 -4.17
CA ASN A 20 -5.91 -3.56 -4.49
C ASN A 20 -7.10 -2.66 -4.15
N ALA A 21 -8.20 -3.21 -3.63
CA ALA A 21 -9.32 -2.42 -3.17
C ALA A 21 -8.92 -1.63 -1.92
N ALA A 22 -9.42 -0.40 -1.82
CA ALA A 22 -9.28 0.39 -0.62
C ALA A 22 -10.31 -0.03 0.43
N PRO A 23 -9.92 -0.16 1.70
CA PRO A 23 -10.87 -0.26 2.79
C PRO A 23 -11.83 0.94 2.82
N PRO A 24 -13.06 0.76 3.31
CA PRO A 24 -13.99 1.87 3.52
C PRO A 24 -13.44 2.85 4.58
N ASP A 25 -13.83 4.13 4.50
CA ASP A 25 -13.33 5.20 5.38
C ASP A 25 -13.33 4.91 6.90
N PRO A 26 -14.36 4.26 7.50
CA PRO A 26 -14.30 3.92 8.92
C PRO A 26 -13.21 2.88 9.24
N GLU A 27 -13.04 1.85 8.40
CA GLU A 27 -11.98 0.85 8.57
C GLU A 27 -10.61 1.47 8.36
N LEU A 28 -10.47 2.35 7.37
CA LEU A 28 -9.22 3.10 7.15
C LEU A 28 -8.83 3.91 8.38
N SER A 29 -9.78 4.65 8.95
CA SER A 29 -9.53 5.47 10.14
C SER A 29 -9.09 4.60 11.32
N GLN A 30 -9.73 3.44 11.50
CA GLN A 30 -9.33 2.48 12.53
C GLN A 30 -7.92 1.94 12.29
N MET A 31 -7.60 1.52 11.06
CA MET A 31 -6.28 1.00 10.70
C MET A 31 -5.19 2.06 10.83
N GLN A 32 -5.49 3.33 10.51
CA GLN A 32 -4.57 4.45 10.72
C GLN A 32 -4.28 4.68 12.20
N GLN A 33 -5.30 4.63 13.07
CA GLN A 33 -5.10 4.74 14.52
C GLN A 33 -4.23 3.60 15.06
N VAL A 34 -4.44 2.37 14.59
CA VAL A 34 -3.61 1.23 14.97
C VAL A 34 -2.16 1.43 14.50
N LEU A 35 -1.96 1.85 13.25
CA LEU A 35 -0.63 2.14 12.71
C LEU A 35 0.08 3.24 13.53
N GLU A 36 -0.63 4.30 13.89
CA GLU A 36 -0.07 5.39 14.71
C GLU A 36 0.34 4.90 16.11
N ALA A 37 -0.49 4.06 16.74
CA ALA A 37 -0.18 3.44 18.02
C ALA A 37 1.05 2.52 17.92
N GLN A 38 1.18 1.75 16.85
CA GLN A 38 2.34 0.89 16.62
C GLN A 38 3.62 1.68 16.35
N LEU A 39 3.55 2.77 15.58
CA LEU A 39 4.69 3.67 15.37
C LEU A 39 5.18 4.30 16.68
N LYS A 40 4.24 4.70 17.56
CA LYS A 40 4.56 5.17 18.92
C LYS A 40 5.25 4.07 19.74
N ARG A 41 4.73 2.85 19.72
CA ARG A 41 5.34 1.69 20.41
C ARG A 41 6.75 1.40 19.87
N LEU A 42 6.95 1.44 18.55
CA LEU A 42 8.25 1.22 17.91
C LEU A 42 9.27 2.28 18.35
N SER A 43 8.86 3.54 18.50
CA SER A 43 9.73 4.62 18.99
C SER A 43 10.19 4.38 20.45
N VAL A 44 9.27 3.94 21.33
CA VAL A 44 9.58 3.58 22.71
C VAL A 44 10.53 2.38 22.74
N LEU A 45 10.23 1.34 21.98
CA LEU A 45 11.02 0.12 21.92
C LEU A 45 12.44 0.37 21.42
N ASN A 46 12.60 1.20 20.38
CA ASN A 46 13.91 1.66 19.90
C ASN A 46 14.72 2.38 20.98
N SER A 47 14.05 3.18 21.80
CA SER A 47 14.72 3.87 22.92
C SER A 47 15.20 2.89 23.99
N LEU A 48 14.43 1.82 24.26
CA LEU A 48 14.81 0.76 25.19
C LEU A 48 15.97 -0.08 24.66
N ILE A 49 15.92 -0.52 23.40
CA ILE A 49 16.98 -1.31 22.75
C ILE A 49 18.32 -0.58 22.80
N ARG A 50 18.31 0.75 22.60
CA ARG A 50 19.52 1.57 22.69
C ARG A 50 20.19 1.50 24.07
N ILE A 51 19.41 1.35 25.13
CA ILE A 51 19.90 1.28 26.52
C ILE A 51 20.27 -0.16 26.87
N LEU A 52 19.45 -1.13 26.43
CA LEU A 52 19.57 -2.53 26.78
C LEU A 52 19.18 -3.41 25.58
N PRO A 53 20.13 -3.82 24.73
CA PRO A 53 19.86 -4.63 23.54
C PRO A 53 19.75 -6.12 23.91
N ILE A 54 18.68 -6.47 24.62
CA ILE A 54 18.39 -7.87 24.94
C ILE A 54 17.62 -8.54 23.79
N PRO A 55 17.86 -9.84 23.52
CA PRO A 55 17.25 -10.55 22.39
C PRO A 55 15.73 -10.38 22.31
N LYS A 56 15.03 -10.49 23.44
CA LYS A 56 13.58 -10.33 23.53
C LYS A 56 13.07 -9.00 22.98
N LEU A 57 13.78 -7.88 23.22
CA LEU A 57 13.35 -6.57 22.70
C LEU A 57 13.62 -6.45 21.20
N LEU A 58 14.67 -7.11 20.72
CA LEU A 58 15.00 -7.15 19.30
C LEU A 58 13.98 -7.98 18.51
N ASP A 59 13.56 -9.11 19.07
CA ASP A 59 12.50 -9.96 18.50
C ASP A 59 11.18 -9.17 18.41
N GLU A 60 10.76 -8.52 19.51
CA GLU A 60 9.56 -7.67 19.53
C GLU A 60 9.66 -6.51 18.52
N HIS A 61 10.86 -5.96 18.30
CA HIS A 61 11.08 -4.90 17.32
C HIS A 61 10.86 -5.41 15.91
N THR A 62 11.44 -6.57 15.57
CA THR A 62 11.26 -7.17 14.24
C THR A 62 9.79 -7.49 13.96
N GLU A 63 9.08 -8.10 14.91
CA GLU A 63 7.64 -8.40 14.76
C GLU A 63 6.81 -7.12 14.55
N LEU A 64 7.15 -6.06 15.28
CA LEU A 64 6.44 -4.78 15.18
C LEU A 64 6.72 -4.06 13.86
N GLU A 65 7.96 -4.14 13.35
CA GLU A 65 8.30 -3.60 12.03
C GLU A 65 7.57 -4.32 10.90
N GLU A 66 7.49 -5.65 10.95
CA GLU A 66 6.74 -6.46 9.99
C GLU A 66 5.25 -6.10 10.01
N SER A 67 4.66 -5.96 11.20
CA SER A 67 3.29 -5.49 11.37
C SER A 67 3.07 -4.11 10.72
N ILE A 68 3.95 -3.15 11.02
CA ILE A 68 3.87 -1.78 10.48
C ILE A 68 3.98 -1.80 8.95
N ALA A 69 4.88 -2.61 8.39
CA ALA A 69 5.04 -2.76 6.95
C ALA A 69 3.75 -3.30 6.29
N SER A 70 3.10 -4.26 6.95
CA SER A 70 1.81 -4.82 6.53
C SER A 70 0.71 -3.74 6.50
N TYR A 71 0.57 -2.95 7.58
CA TYR A 71 -0.38 -1.83 7.63
C TYR A 71 -0.09 -0.76 6.56
N LYS A 72 1.19 -0.39 6.35
CA LYS A 72 1.58 0.56 5.30
C LYS A 72 1.22 0.07 3.90
N THR A 73 1.34 -1.23 3.66
CA THR A 73 0.94 -1.84 2.38
C THR A 73 -0.55 -1.71 2.14
N VAL A 74 -1.36 -1.94 3.17
CA VAL A 74 -2.83 -1.80 3.06
C VAL A 74 -3.27 -0.35 2.92
N LEU A 75 -2.64 0.56 3.66
CA LEU A 75 -2.96 1.98 3.66
C LEU A 75 -2.27 2.76 2.53
N HIS A 76 -1.64 2.06 1.57
CA HIS A 76 -0.88 2.71 0.50
C HIS A 76 -1.80 3.59 -0.38
N PRO A 77 -1.44 4.86 -0.64
CA PRO A 77 -2.29 5.81 -1.37
C PRO A 77 -2.76 5.32 -2.75
N ASN A 78 -1.94 4.54 -3.46
CA ASN A 78 -2.26 3.94 -4.77
C ASN A 78 -3.62 3.22 -4.83
N ARG A 79 -4.13 2.71 -3.71
CA ARG A 79 -5.43 2.01 -3.66
C ARG A 79 -6.64 2.96 -3.72
N ARG A 80 -6.42 4.25 -3.50
CA ARG A 80 -7.46 5.29 -3.41
C ARG A 80 -7.35 6.39 -4.46
N ILE A 81 -6.35 6.33 -5.35
CA ILE A 81 -6.20 7.34 -6.41
C ILE A 81 -7.41 7.24 -7.35
N PRO A 82 -8.20 8.30 -7.53
CA PRO A 82 -9.30 8.32 -8.48
C PRO A 82 -8.81 8.08 -9.91
N ALA A 83 -9.68 7.52 -10.76
CA ALA A 83 -9.33 7.22 -12.14
C ALA A 83 -8.91 8.49 -12.91
N GLU A 84 -9.54 9.63 -12.63
CA GLU A 84 -9.26 10.93 -13.22
C GLU A 84 -7.83 11.40 -12.89
N ILE A 85 -7.39 11.18 -11.65
CA ILE A 85 -6.02 11.52 -11.23
C ILE A 85 -5.03 10.57 -11.89
N LEU A 86 -5.35 9.27 -12.01
CA LEU A 86 -4.53 8.33 -12.78
C LEU A 86 -4.44 8.72 -14.26
N HIS A 87 -5.53 9.19 -14.88
CA HIS A 87 -5.50 9.70 -16.25
C HIS A 87 -4.51 10.87 -16.41
N HIS A 88 -4.58 11.86 -15.51
CA HIS A 88 -3.65 13.00 -15.54
C HIS A 88 -2.19 12.58 -15.36
N ILE A 89 -1.93 11.63 -14.44
CA ILE A 89 -0.60 11.07 -14.25
C ILE A 89 -0.12 10.38 -15.53
N PHE A 90 -0.95 9.53 -16.14
CA PHE A 90 -0.59 8.77 -17.35
C PHE A 90 -0.26 9.69 -18.53
N LEU A 91 -1.09 10.70 -18.80
CA LEU A 91 -0.83 11.68 -19.86
C LEU A 91 0.47 12.46 -19.62
N SER A 92 0.72 12.88 -18.38
CA SER A 92 1.94 13.61 -18.01
C SER A 92 3.20 12.77 -18.13
N CYS A 93 3.07 11.44 -18.19
CA CYS A 93 4.18 10.52 -18.35
C CYS A 93 4.36 10.04 -19.80
N MET A 94 3.56 10.53 -20.75
CA MET A 94 3.72 10.16 -22.17
C MET A 94 5.00 10.78 -22.75
N PRO A 95 5.69 10.06 -23.64
CA PRO A 95 6.88 10.61 -24.31
C PRO A 95 6.50 11.77 -25.25
N GLU A 96 7.17 12.91 -25.12
CA GLU A 96 6.99 14.08 -26.00
C GLU A 96 7.72 13.90 -27.35
N ASP A 97 8.87 13.24 -27.33
CA ASP A 97 9.84 13.27 -28.44
C ASP A 97 9.86 12.01 -29.32
N HIS A 98 9.09 10.97 -28.98
CA HIS A 98 9.04 9.74 -29.76
C HIS A 98 7.68 9.06 -29.69
N PHE A 99 7.30 8.42 -30.79
CA PHE A 99 6.15 7.51 -30.77
C PHE A 99 6.45 6.38 -29.78
N PRO A 100 5.49 6.01 -28.92
CA PRO A 100 5.66 4.90 -28.00
C PRO A 100 5.93 3.64 -28.81
N PHE A 101 7.18 3.21 -28.82
CA PHE A 101 7.52 1.91 -29.35
C PHE A 101 6.78 0.87 -28.49
N LEU A 102 6.34 -0.24 -29.10
CA LEU A 102 5.62 -1.33 -28.42
C LEU A 102 6.51 -2.10 -27.42
N LYS A 103 7.29 -1.41 -26.61
CA LYS A 103 8.08 -1.97 -25.52
C LYS A 103 7.20 -2.00 -24.29
N SER A 104 7.23 -3.12 -23.58
CA SER A 104 6.52 -3.27 -22.31
C SER A 104 6.99 -2.28 -21.23
N THR A 105 8.18 -1.70 -21.39
CA THR A 105 8.75 -0.71 -20.46
C THR A 105 8.27 0.70 -20.70
N ASP A 106 7.63 0.97 -21.83
CA ASP A 106 7.31 2.32 -22.27
C ASP A 106 5.80 2.58 -22.07
N PRO A 107 5.39 3.84 -21.81
CA PRO A 107 3.99 4.22 -21.85
C PRO A 107 3.36 3.94 -23.23
N PRO A 108 2.07 3.56 -23.30
CA PRO A 108 1.18 3.30 -22.16
C PRO A 108 1.28 1.87 -21.59
N LEU A 109 2.05 0.99 -22.23
CA LEU A 109 2.11 -0.45 -21.89
C LEU A 109 2.60 -0.69 -20.47
N VAL A 110 3.53 0.11 -19.96
CA VAL A 110 4.04 0.00 -18.58
C VAL A 110 2.95 0.23 -17.53
N PHE A 111 1.98 1.13 -17.79
CA PHE A 111 0.87 1.40 -16.85
C PHE A 111 -0.03 0.18 -16.68
N THR A 112 -0.15 -0.65 -17.72
CA THR A 112 -0.95 -1.89 -17.70
C THR A 112 -0.32 -3.00 -16.85
N GLN A 113 0.91 -2.84 -16.37
CA GLN A 113 1.66 -3.87 -15.65
C GLN A 113 1.73 -3.63 -14.13
N VAL A 114 1.34 -2.44 -13.65
CA VAL A 114 1.46 -2.07 -12.23
C VAL A 114 0.48 -2.83 -11.34
N CYS A 115 -0.82 -2.74 -11.62
CA CYS A 115 -1.86 -3.44 -10.87
C CYS A 115 -3.15 -3.56 -11.70
N ARG A 116 -4.13 -4.32 -11.20
CA ARG A 116 -5.44 -4.47 -11.85
C ARG A 116 -6.16 -3.13 -12.07
N SER A 117 -6.09 -2.22 -11.09
CA SER A 117 -6.76 -0.91 -11.17
C SER A 117 -6.14 -0.05 -12.28
N TRP A 118 -4.81 0.09 -12.28
CA TRP A 118 -4.09 0.86 -13.30
C TRP A 118 -4.30 0.29 -14.71
N ARG A 119 -4.28 -1.04 -14.84
CA ARG A 119 -4.59 -1.71 -16.10
C ARG A 119 -5.99 -1.37 -16.61
N ALA A 120 -6.99 -1.41 -15.74
CA ALA A 120 -8.36 -1.07 -16.12
C ALA A 120 -8.45 0.38 -16.61
N VAL A 121 -7.82 1.33 -15.91
CA VAL A 121 -7.80 2.74 -16.31
C VAL A 121 -7.08 2.92 -17.65
N ALA A 122 -5.85 2.43 -17.80
CA ALA A 122 -5.05 2.62 -19.01
C ALA A 122 -5.68 2.00 -20.27
N LEU A 123 -6.34 0.84 -20.14
CA LEU A 123 -7.02 0.20 -21.29
C LEU A 123 -8.33 0.90 -21.68
N ASN A 124 -8.97 1.64 -20.77
CA ASN A 124 -10.17 2.43 -21.09
C ASN A 124 -9.85 3.85 -21.57
N MET A 125 -8.59 4.29 -21.47
CA MET A 125 -8.17 5.62 -21.87
C MET A 125 -7.69 5.63 -23.32
N GLY A 126 -8.60 5.95 -24.25
CA GLY A 126 -8.31 5.97 -25.68
C GLY A 126 -7.20 6.94 -26.10
N GLU A 127 -7.00 8.03 -25.34
CA GLU A 127 -5.97 9.05 -25.61
C GLU A 127 -4.53 8.54 -25.44
N LEU A 128 -4.33 7.39 -24.79
CA LEU A 128 -3.02 6.80 -24.58
C LEU A 128 -2.51 5.96 -25.75
N TRP A 129 -3.37 5.61 -26.71
CA TRP A 129 -3.14 4.66 -27.79
C TRP A 129 -3.25 5.32 -29.16
#